data_AF-A0AAD6T4E1-F1
#
_entry.id   AF-A0AAD6T4E1-F1
#
_cell.length_a   1.000
_cell.length_b   1.000
_cell.length_c   1.000
_cell.angle_alpha   90.00
_cell.angle_beta   90.00
_cell.angle_gamma   90.00
#
_symmetry.space_group_name_H-M   'P 1'
#
loop_
_entity.id
_entity.type
_entity.pdbx_description
1 polymer ?
#
loop_
_entity_poly.entity_id
_entity_poly.type
_entity_poly.pdbx_seq_one_letter_code
_entity_poly.pdbx_strand_id
1 'polypeptide(L)'
;KVTTTLPEFSPSNKIPVHVSDADLEPDPANHRGRASERELQRENLQMLLNVSSNKDFWVLVRGWLDSRCRPAQVDAEELRGVFETRLNPPEFLPDEFDVDERERHQSLMDILPSRTADTSPRRTFSRPFSIKDMEKVKVHIRKHNLKSA
;
A
#
# COMPACT_ATOMS: atom_id res chain seq x y z
N LYS A 1 -1.85 0.40 27.47
CA LYS A 1 -3.11 0.08 26.77
C LYS A 1 -3.37 1.24 25.83
N VAL A 2 -3.21 1.05 24.52
CA VAL A 2 -3.44 2.11 23.53
C VAL A 2 -4.90 1.99 23.11
N THR A 3 -5.73 2.94 23.52
CA THR A 3 -7.14 3.02 23.16
C THR A 3 -7.25 3.88 21.91
N THR A 4 -7.46 3.27 20.75
CA THR A 4 -7.75 4.00 19.52
C THR A 4 -9.25 4.23 19.46
N THR A 5 -9.71 5.43 19.84
CA THR A 5 -11.09 5.86 19.57
C THR A 5 -11.18 6.23 18.09
N LEU A 6 -11.46 5.24 17.25
CA LEU A 6 -11.93 5.50 15.89
C LEU A 6 -13.35 6.08 16.00
N PRO A 7 -13.66 7.20 15.33
CA PRO A 7 -15.00 7.74 15.33
C PRO A 7 -15.97 6.73 14.71
N GLU A 8 -16.98 6.34 15.48
CA GLU A 8 -18.08 5.52 15.00
C GLU A 8 -18.85 6.30 13.93
N PHE A 9 -18.76 5.85 12.68
CA PHE A 9 -19.62 6.33 11.61
C PHE A 9 -21.06 5.90 11.92
N SER A 10 -21.84 6.83 12.49
CA SER A 10 -23.29 6.70 12.46
C SER A 10 -23.73 6.61 10.99
N PRO A 11 -24.69 5.73 10.63
CA PRO A 11 -25.27 5.75 9.30
C PRO A 11 -25.89 7.13 9.10
N SER A 12 -25.20 7.96 8.34
CA SER A 12 -25.65 9.30 7.97
C SER A 12 -27.02 9.14 7.32
N ASN A 13 -28.06 9.65 8.00
CA ASN A 13 -29.32 9.95 7.35
C ASN A 13 -28.95 10.80 6.14
N LYS A 14 -29.17 10.25 4.93
CA LYS A 14 -28.92 10.92 3.67
C LYS A 14 -29.82 12.15 3.61
N ILE A 15 -29.37 13.25 4.20
CA ILE A 15 -29.88 14.56 3.86
C ILE A 15 -29.35 14.79 2.45
N PRO A 16 -30.22 14.88 1.42
CA PRO A 16 -29.76 15.26 0.11
C PRO A 16 -29.20 16.68 0.24
N VAL A 17 -27.88 16.80 0.29
CA VAL A 17 -27.19 18.07 0.20
C VAL A 17 -27.39 18.54 -1.23
N HIS A 18 -28.44 19.32 -1.46
CA HIS A 18 -28.66 20.01 -2.71
C HIS A 18 -27.68 21.18 -2.76
N VAL A 19 -26.53 20.95 -3.39
CA VAL A 19 -25.61 22.04 -3.73
C VAL A 19 -26.30 22.85 -4.83
N SER A 20 -26.78 24.04 -4.47
CA SER A 20 -27.36 24.97 -5.45
C SER A 20 -26.22 25.60 -6.26
N ASP A 21 -26.46 25.86 -7.56
CA ASP A 21 -25.50 26.54 -8.46
C ASP A 21 -25.04 27.92 -7.94
N ALA A 22 -25.69 28.46 -6.89
CA ALA A 22 -25.36 29.71 -6.24
C ALA A 22 -24.14 29.66 -5.30
N ASP A 23 -23.67 28.48 -4.88
CA ASP A 23 -22.46 28.34 -4.05
C ASP A 23 -21.16 28.34 -4.89
N LEU A 24 -21.29 28.36 -6.22
CA LEU A 24 -20.19 28.54 -7.16
C LEU A 24 -20.09 30.03 -7.47
N GLU A 25 -19.08 30.69 -6.91
CA GLU A 25 -18.77 32.12 -7.14
C GLU A 25 -18.98 32.53 -8.62
N PRO A 26 -19.72 33.61 -8.89
CA PRO A 26 -19.92 34.08 -10.25
C PRO A 26 -18.74 34.93 -10.75
N ASP A 27 -18.34 34.64 -11.99
CA ASP A 27 -17.59 35.49 -12.97
C ASP A 27 -16.05 35.57 -12.90
N PRO A 28 -15.30 35.85 -14.01
CA PRO A 28 -15.72 36.23 -15.37
C PRO A 28 -15.29 35.27 -16.50
N ALA A 29 -16.00 35.41 -17.61
CA ALA A 29 -16.06 34.58 -18.82
C ALA A 29 -14.79 34.39 -19.69
N ASN A 30 -13.55 34.47 -19.18
CA ASN A 30 -12.35 34.58 -20.05
C ASN A 30 -11.31 33.45 -19.99
N HIS A 31 -11.58 32.31 -19.35
CA HIS A 31 -10.62 31.19 -19.34
C HIS A 31 -11.30 29.88 -19.76
N ARG A 32 -11.14 29.50 -21.03
CA ARG A 32 -11.67 28.27 -21.63
C ARG A 32 -11.31 27.00 -20.82
N GLY A 33 -10.20 27.00 -20.09
CA GLY A 33 -9.80 25.90 -19.19
C GLY A 33 -10.62 25.81 -17.89
N ARG A 34 -11.05 26.94 -17.31
CA ARG A 34 -11.77 26.96 -16.03
C ARG A 34 -13.20 26.43 -16.11
N ALA A 35 -13.80 26.43 -17.29
CA ALA A 35 -15.09 25.79 -17.51
C ALA A 35 -14.97 24.26 -17.39
N SER A 36 -13.97 23.69 -18.08
CA SER A 36 -13.69 22.25 -18.01
C SER A 36 -13.25 21.80 -16.61
N GLU A 37 -12.45 22.60 -15.90
CA GLU A 37 -12.07 22.32 -14.52
C GLU A 37 -13.27 22.31 -13.57
N ARG A 38 -14.20 23.27 -13.70
CA ARG A 38 -15.42 23.31 -12.88
C ARG A 38 -16.35 22.14 -13.18
N GLU A 39 -16.47 21.75 -14.44
CA GLU A 39 -17.25 20.58 -14.83
C GLU A 39 -16.67 19.31 -14.19
N LEU A 40 -15.34 19.12 -14.27
CA LEU A 40 -14.66 18.00 -13.62
C LEU A 40 -14.81 18.02 -12.09
N GLN A 41 -14.70 19.19 -11.45
CA GLN A 41 -14.93 19.33 -10.01
C GLN A 41 -16.36 18.97 -9.62
N ARG A 42 -17.36 19.40 -10.41
CA ARG A 42 -18.77 19.09 -10.19
C ARG A 42 -19.04 17.59 -10.34
N GLU A 43 -18.45 16.94 -11.34
CA GLU A 43 -18.53 15.49 -11.53
C GLU A 43 -17.91 14.74 -10.34
N ASN A 44 -16.69 15.11 -9.93
CA ASN A 44 -16.01 14.51 -8.78
C ASN A 44 -16.82 14.67 -7.48
N LEU A 45 -17.45 15.84 -7.28
CA LEU A 45 -18.34 16.08 -6.15
C LEU A 45 -19.56 15.16 -6.19
N GLN A 46 -20.21 15.03 -7.35
CA GLN A 46 -21.33 14.10 -7.50
C GLN A 46 -20.93 12.65 -7.24
N MET A 47 -19.73 12.24 -7.68
CA MET A 47 -19.21 10.91 -7.37
C MET A 47 -19.04 10.70 -5.87
N LEU A 48 -18.46 11.68 -5.14
CA LEU A 48 -18.31 11.61 -3.68
C LEU A 48 -19.64 11.50 -2.95
N LEU A 49 -20.64 12.29 -3.34
CA LEU A 49 -21.96 12.30 -2.72
C LEU A 49 -22.73 10.98 -2.95
N ASN A 50 -22.42 10.28 -4.05
CA ASN A 50 -23.08 9.02 -4.41
C ASN A 50 -22.40 7.76 -3.85
N VAL A 51 -21.24 7.89 -3.18
CA VAL A 51 -20.56 6.77 -2.54
C VAL A 51 -21.38 6.21 -1.39
N SER A 52 -21.62 4.90 -1.40
CA SER A 52 -22.43 4.20 -0.40
C SER A 52 -21.63 3.53 0.73
N SER A 53 -20.32 3.37 0.55
CA SER A 53 -19.44 2.65 1.47
C SER A 53 -18.06 3.32 1.60
N ASN A 54 -17.46 3.22 2.78
CA ASN A 54 -16.10 3.71 3.05
C ASN A 54 -15.06 3.07 2.12
N LYS A 55 -15.24 1.80 1.75
CA LYS A 55 -14.38 1.13 0.76
C LYS A 55 -14.41 1.86 -0.59
N ASP A 56 -15.60 2.19 -1.07
CA ASP A 56 -15.79 2.80 -2.39
C ASP A 56 -15.29 4.25 -2.40
N PHE A 57 -15.40 4.96 -1.27
CA PHE A 57 -14.78 6.27 -1.06
C PHE A 57 -13.28 6.22 -1.30
N TRP A 58 -12.57 5.28 -0.65
CA TRP A 58 -11.13 5.16 -0.79
C TRP A 58 -10.69 4.61 -2.15
N VAL A 59 -11.54 3.87 -2.86
CA VAL A 59 -11.28 3.48 -4.26
C VAL A 59 -11.35 4.70 -5.16
N LEU A 60 -12.39 5.53 -5.01
CA LEU A 60 -12.57 6.76 -5.77
C LEU A 60 -11.40 7.74 -5.55
N VAL A 61 -11.07 8.02 -4.28
CA VAL A 61 -10.00 8.95 -3.91
C VAL A 61 -8.63 8.46 -4.40
N ARG A 62 -8.35 7.16 -4.27
CA ARG A 62 -7.10 6.59 -4.84
C ARG A 62 -7.04 6.69 -6.35
N GLY A 63 -8.17 6.55 -7.06
CA GLY A 63 -8.21 6.79 -8.50
C GLY A 63 -7.81 8.21 -8.92
N TRP A 64 -7.97 9.19 -8.04
CA TRP A 64 -7.55 10.58 -8.27
C TRP A 64 -6.11 10.87 -7.85
N LEU A 65 -5.69 10.29 -6.72
CA LEU A 65 -4.40 10.59 -6.09
C LEU A 65 -3.28 9.67 -6.57
N ASP A 66 -3.58 8.41 -6.83
CA ASP A 66 -2.57 7.46 -7.29
C ASP A 66 -2.15 7.86 -8.70
N SER A 67 -0.84 7.95 -8.90
CA SER A 67 -0.28 8.13 -10.23
C SER A 67 -0.81 7.02 -11.13
N ARG A 68 -1.36 7.38 -12.30
CA ARG A 68 -1.84 6.40 -13.29
C ARG A 68 -0.84 5.26 -13.41
N CYS A 69 -1.30 4.02 -13.21
CA CYS A 69 -0.46 2.83 -13.32
C CYS A 69 0.38 2.92 -14.59
N ARG A 70 1.68 3.09 -14.42
CA ARG A 70 2.61 3.03 -15.54
C ARG A 70 2.85 1.56 -15.83
N PRO A 71 2.79 1.13 -17.10
CA PRO A 71 3.24 -0.21 -17.43
C PRO A 71 4.68 -0.36 -16.93
N ALA A 72 4.97 -1.52 -16.33
CA ALA A 72 6.34 -1.83 -15.92
C ALA A 72 7.26 -1.66 -17.14
N GLN A 73 8.26 -0.80 -17.01
CA GLN A 73 9.18 -0.50 -18.13
C GLN A 73 10.24 -1.58 -18.33
N VAL A 74 10.31 -2.53 -17.41
CA VAL A 74 11.29 -3.61 -17.36
C VAL A 74 10.56 -4.91 -17.07
N ASP A 75 11.00 -5.97 -17.73
CA ASP A 75 10.45 -7.31 -17.51
C ASP A 75 10.92 -7.87 -16.16
N ALA A 76 10.16 -8.81 -15.61
CA ALA A 76 10.52 -9.46 -14.35
C ALA A 76 11.84 -10.25 -14.47
N GLU A 77 12.12 -10.82 -15.64
CA GLU A 77 13.37 -11.55 -15.90
C GLU A 77 14.58 -10.61 -15.89
N GLU A 78 14.43 -9.39 -16.41
CA GLU A 78 15.49 -8.36 -16.39
C GLU A 78 15.82 -7.92 -14.96
N LEU A 79 14.82 -7.88 -14.09
CA LEU A 79 15.02 -7.57 -12.68
C LEU A 79 15.69 -8.70 -11.91
N ARG A 80 15.61 -9.96 -12.37
CA ARG A 80 16.19 -11.11 -11.68
C ARG A 80 17.69 -10.91 -11.44
N GLY A 81 18.45 -10.53 -12.47
CA GLY A 81 19.90 -10.34 -12.36
C GLY A 81 20.28 -9.23 -11.38
N VAL A 82 19.51 -8.13 -11.35
CA VAL A 82 19.73 -7.03 -10.39
C VAL A 82 19.42 -7.48 -8.98
N PHE A 83 18.33 -8.21 -8.77
CA PHE A 83 17.96 -8.73 -7.45
C PHE A 83 18.94 -9.77 -6.95
N GLU A 84 19.35 -10.72 -7.78
CA GLU A 84 20.37 -11.73 -7.43
C GLU A 84 21.68 -11.04 -7.03
N THR A 85 22.09 -10.00 -7.75
CA THR A 85 23.31 -9.25 -7.43
C THR A 85 23.19 -8.48 -6.11
N ARG A 86 21.99 -7.97 -5.78
CA ARG A 86 21.76 -7.19 -4.56
C ARG A 86 21.46 -8.03 -3.32
N LEU A 87 20.83 -9.20 -3.50
CA LEU A 87 20.46 -10.08 -2.40
C LEU A 87 21.61 -10.98 -1.97
N ASN A 88 22.56 -11.23 -2.87
CA ASN A 88 23.77 -11.95 -2.53
C ASN A 88 24.84 -10.97 -2.06
N PRO A 89 25.54 -11.24 -0.94
CA PRO A 89 26.70 -10.46 -0.56
C PRO A 89 27.77 -10.55 -1.66
N PRO A 90 28.53 -9.47 -1.90
CA PRO A 90 29.61 -9.49 -2.90
C PRO A 90 30.68 -10.51 -2.48
N GLU A 91 31.27 -11.20 -3.45
CA GLU A 91 32.35 -12.18 -3.20
C GLU A 91 33.55 -11.54 -2.50
N PHE A 92 33.81 -10.27 -2.82
CA PHE A 92 34.84 -9.44 -2.19
C PHE A 92 34.18 -8.20 -1.61
N LEU A 93 34.39 -7.95 -0.33
CA LEU A 93 33.94 -6.73 0.31
C LEU A 93 34.83 -5.57 -0.16
N PRO A 94 34.26 -4.41 -0.52
CA PRO A 94 35.02 -3.22 -0.88
C PRO A 94 35.95 -2.78 0.26
N ASP A 95 37.08 -2.16 -0.09
CA ASP A 95 38.09 -1.70 0.89
C ASP A 95 37.54 -0.61 1.84
N GLU A 96 36.44 0.06 1.46
CA GLU A 96 35.76 1.05 2.29
C GLU A 96 34.95 0.44 3.45
N PHE A 97 34.73 -0.87 3.47
CA PHE A 97 33.99 -1.53 4.56
C PHE A 97 34.85 -1.68 5.81
N ASP A 98 34.29 -1.32 6.97
CA ASP A 98 34.93 -1.51 8.27
C ASP A 98 35.05 -3.02 8.58
N VAL A 99 36.29 -3.50 8.53
CA VAL A 99 36.65 -4.90 8.81
C VAL A 99 36.30 -5.29 10.25
N ASP A 100 36.47 -4.37 11.21
CA ASP A 100 36.20 -4.63 12.63
C ASP A 100 34.68 -4.77 12.87
N GLU A 101 33.87 -3.99 12.17
CA GLU A 101 32.41 -4.10 12.22
C GLU A 101 31.92 -5.43 11.66
N ARG A 102 32.52 -5.88 10.55
CA ARG A 102 32.23 -7.19 9.98
C ARG A 102 32.58 -8.32 10.93
N GLU A 103 33.77 -8.30 11.54
CA GLU A 103 34.18 -9.35 12.49
C GLU A 103 33.27 -9.40 13.72
N ARG A 104 32.81 -8.25 14.21
CA ARG A 104 31.79 -8.17 15.27
C ARG A 104 30.46 -8.80 14.82
N HIS A 105 29.99 -8.49 13.62
CA HIS A 105 28.76 -9.09 13.08
C HIS A 105 28.91 -10.60 12.87
N GLN A 106 30.04 -11.07 12.36
CA GLN A 106 30.31 -12.49 12.18
C GLN A 106 30.29 -13.24 13.51
N SER A 107 30.99 -12.70 14.51
CA SER A 107 31.00 -13.26 15.87
C SER A 107 29.59 -13.31 16.46
N LEU A 108 28.78 -12.27 16.22
CA LEU A 108 27.39 -12.26 16.67
C LEU A 108 26.56 -13.33 15.95
N MET A 109 26.74 -13.50 14.63
CA MET A 109 26.06 -14.51 13.84
C MET A 109 26.42 -15.94 14.29
N ASP A 110 27.66 -16.19 14.65
CA ASP A 110 28.12 -17.50 15.14
C ASP A 110 27.50 -17.86 16.51
N ILE A 111 27.14 -16.84 17.30
CA ILE A 111 26.46 -17.01 18.60
C ILE A 111 24.95 -17.20 18.42
N LEU A 112 24.36 -16.70 17.32
CA LEU A 112 22.93 -16.81 17.11
C LEU A 112 22.52 -18.28 16.87
N PRO A 113 21.48 -18.76 17.55
CA PRO A 113 20.99 -20.11 17.31
C PRO A 113 20.41 -20.21 15.90
N SER A 114 20.64 -21.34 15.24
CA SER A 114 20.08 -21.64 13.91
C SER A 114 18.55 -21.52 13.85
N ARG A 115 17.89 -21.65 15.00
CA ARG A 115 16.46 -21.38 15.17
C ARG A 115 16.22 -20.57 16.45
N THR A 116 15.69 -19.37 16.29
CA THR A 116 15.20 -18.56 17.41
C THR A 116 13.86 -19.11 17.87
N ALA A 117 13.86 -19.87 18.96
CA ALA A 117 12.61 -20.28 19.61
C ALA A 117 12.03 -19.10 20.37
N ASP A 118 10.75 -18.82 20.16
CA ASP A 118 10.06 -17.77 20.90
C ASP A 118 9.72 -18.25 22.31
N THR A 119 10.49 -17.76 23.27
CA THR A 119 10.31 -18.02 24.71
C THR A 119 9.41 -16.99 25.38
N SER A 120 8.88 -16.01 24.64
CA SER A 120 7.99 -15.00 25.21
C SER A 120 6.69 -15.63 25.72
N PRO A 121 6.12 -15.17 26.85
CA PRO A 121 4.87 -15.71 27.40
C PRO A 121 3.69 -15.67 26.42
N ARG A 122 3.71 -14.74 25.48
CA ARG A 122 2.65 -14.52 24.49
C ARG A 122 2.89 -15.21 23.16
N ARG A 123 4.05 -15.84 22.96
CA ARG A 123 4.48 -16.37 21.65
C ARG A 123 4.29 -15.33 20.55
N THR A 124 4.82 -14.12 20.79
CA THR A 124 4.67 -12.96 19.90
C THR A 124 5.29 -13.14 18.52
N PHE A 125 6.25 -14.05 18.34
CA PHE A 125 6.79 -14.40 17.04
C PHE A 125 5.81 -15.31 16.30
N SER A 126 5.66 -15.05 15.01
CA SER A 126 4.89 -15.90 14.13
C SER A 126 5.44 -17.33 14.15
N ARG A 127 4.57 -18.31 14.37
CA ARG A 127 4.93 -19.73 14.21
C ARG A 127 5.47 -19.99 12.79
N PRO A 128 6.40 -20.93 12.60
CA PRO A 128 6.84 -21.34 11.28
C PRO A 128 5.65 -21.70 10.39
N PHE A 129 5.68 -21.24 9.13
CA PHE A 129 4.66 -21.62 8.15
C PHE A 129 4.78 -23.11 7.85
N SER A 130 3.69 -23.85 8.04
CA SER A 130 3.62 -25.24 7.64
C SER A 130 3.32 -25.35 6.15
N ILE A 131 3.66 -26.48 5.54
CA ILE A 131 3.28 -26.80 4.14
C ILE A 131 1.76 -26.63 3.95
N LYS A 132 0.96 -27.03 4.94
CA LYS A 132 -0.50 -26.86 4.94
C LYS A 132 -0.92 -25.39 4.90
N ASP A 133 -0.19 -24.49 5.56
CA ASP A 133 -0.47 -23.05 5.49
C ASP A 133 -0.18 -22.51 4.09
N MET A 134 0.93 -22.94 3.47
CA MET A 134 1.26 -22.56 2.10
C MET A 134 0.22 -23.06 1.09
N GLU A 135 -0.29 -24.28 1.25
CA GLU A 135 -1.36 -24.83 0.41
C GLU A 135 -2.65 -24.01 0.54
N LYS A 136 -3.04 -23.64 1.77
CA LYS A 136 -4.21 -22.78 2.00
C LYS A 136 -4.06 -21.43 1.30
N VAL A 137 -2.87 -20.81 1.39
CA VAL A 137 -2.59 -19.54 0.70
C VAL A 137 -2.65 -19.72 -0.82
N LYS A 138 -2.06 -20.78 -1.37
CA LYS A 138 -2.15 -21.09 -2.81
C LYS A 138 -3.60 -21.25 -3.27
N VAL A 139 -4.43 -21.95 -2.49
CA VAL A 139 -5.87 -22.11 -2.77
C VAL A 139 -6.58 -20.76 -2.71
N HIS A 140 -6.30 -19.94 -1.70
CA HIS A 140 -6.89 -18.61 -1.54
C HIS A 140 -6.54 -17.70 -2.73
N ILE A 141 -5.27 -17.64 -3.13
CA ILE A 141 -4.81 -16.84 -4.28
C ILE A 141 -5.47 -17.31 -5.58
N ARG A 142 -5.56 -18.63 -5.83
CA ARG A 142 -6.26 -19.19 -7.00
C ARG A 142 -7.76 -18.90 -7.01
N LYS A 143 -8.38 -18.78 -5.84
CA LYS A 143 -9.80 -18.46 -5.72
C LYS A 143 -10.05 -16.97 -5.95
N HIS A 144 -9.11 -16.12 -5.55
CA HIS A 144 -9.19 -14.66 -5.62
C HIS A 144 -8.14 -14.10 -6.60
N ASN A 145 -8.17 -14.63 -7.83
CA ASN A 145 -7.23 -14.27 -8.89
C ASN A 145 -7.12 -12.74 -9.07
N LEU A 146 -5.92 -12.28 -9.44
CA LEU A 146 -5.44 -10.89 -9.66
C LEU A 146 -6.26 -10.02 -10.64
N LYS A 147 -7.46 -10.45 -11.07
CA LYS A 147 -8.43 -9.62 -11.81
C LYS A 147 -9.25 -8.69 -10.89
N SER A 148 -8.90 -8.62 -9.61
CA SER A 148 -9.41 -7.62 -8.67
C SER A 148 -8.35 -6.54 -8.46
N ALA A 149 -8.02 -5.82 -9.52
CA ALA A 149 -7.31 -4.54 -9.49
C ALA A 149 -7.86 -3.68 -10.62
#